data_AF-A0A3A0ATG5-F1
#
_entry.id   AF-A0A3A0ATG5-F1
#
_cell.length_a   1.000
_cell.length_b   1.000
_cell.length_c   1.000
_cell.angle_alpha   90.00
_cell.angle_beta   90.00
_cell.angle_gamma   90.00
#
_symmetry.space_group_name_H-M   'P 1'
#
loop_
_entity.id
_entity.type
_entity.pdbx_description
1 polymer ?
#
loop_
_entity_poly.entity_id
_entity_poly.type
_entity_poly.pdbx_seq_one_letter_code
_entity_poly.pdbx_strand_id
1 'polypeptide(L)' 'MRMHYSQQVTILVRSLGEQGAALRRAIESLKTNPVPDWAVPLPDRPGAYEWLVAGYWVMYEVDQSNPSETVIRVVNVKAN' A
#
# COMPACT_ATOMS: atom_id res chain seq x y z
N MET A 1 -12.24 -5.79 -6.03
CA MET A 1 -11.11 -5.06 -5.42
C MET A 1 -9.99 -4.91 -6.44
N ARG A 2 -9.52 -3.69 -6.67
CA ARG A 2 -8.40 -3.39 -7.58
C ARG A 2 -7.24 -2.79 -6.81
N MET A 3 -6.03 -3.08 -7.24
CA MET A 3 -4.80 -2.56 -6.65
C MET A 3 -3.95 -1.92 -7.73
N HIS A 4 -3.62 -0.65 -7.52
CA HIS A 4 -2.78 0.13 -8.40
C HIS A 4 -1.48 0.48 -7.69
N TYR A 5 -0.40 0.41 -8.44
CA TYR A 5 0.91 0.86 -8.01
C TYR A 5 1.25 2.12 -8.78
N SER A 6 1.81 3.12 -8.11
CA SER A 6 2.47 4.20 -8.83
C SER A 6 3.64 3.64 -9.65
N GLN A 7 4.05 4.35 -10.70
CA GLN A 7 5.17 3.93 -11.54
C GLN A 7 6.46 3.76 -10.71
N GLN A 8 6.71 4.68 -9.77
CA GLN A 8 7.88 4.64 -8.89
C GLN A 8 7.88 3.40 -7.99
N VAL A 9 6.73 3.06 -7.39
CA VAL A 9 6.59 1.87 -6.57
C VAL A 9 6.77 0.60 -7.41
N THR A 10 6.24 0.58 -8.64
CA THR A 10 6.44 -0.54 -9.56
C THR A 10 7.91 -0.77 -9.86
N ILE A 11 8.68 0.30 -10.10
CA ILE A 11 10.13 0.22 -10.35
C ILE A 11 10.85 -0.31 -9.12
N LEU A 12 10.58 0.24 -7.94
CA LEU A 12 11.21 -0.18 -6.69
C LEU A 12 10.94 -1.66 -6.38
N VAL A 13 9.68 -2.07 -6.42
CA VAL A 13 9.29 -3.46 -6.12
C VAL A 13 9.98 -4.44 -7.07
N ARG A 14 10.16 -4.07 -8.34
CA ARG A 14 10.91 -4.88 -9.31
C ARG A 14 12.41 -4.90 -9.03
N SER A 15 13.01 -3.76 -8.66
CA SER A 15 14.46 -3.68 -8.39
C SER A 15 14.88 -4.46 -7.15
N LEU A 16 13.98 -4.65 -6.17
CA LEU A 16 14.26 -5.39 -4.94
C LEU A 16 14.31 -6.92 -5.15
N GLY A 17 13.79 -7.45 -6.26
CA GLY A 17 13.81 -8.90 -6.55
C GLY A 17 13.27 -9.76 -5.40
N GLU A 18 14.04 -10.78 -4.99
CA GLU A 18 13.71 -11.66 -3.87
C GLU A 18 13.77 -10.97 -2.51
N GLN A 19 14.63 -9.97 -2.35
CA GLN A 19 14.73 -9.20 -1.09
C GLN A 19 13.43 -8.41 -0.82
N GLY A 20 12.68 -8.08 -1.87
CA GLY A 20 11.38 -7.41 -1.79
C GLY A 20 10.19 -8.36 -1.58
N ALA A 21 10.39 -9.68 -1.43
CA ALA A 21 9.28 -10.63 -1.34
C ALA A 21 8.36 -10.37 -0.13
N ALA A 22 8.93 -10.03 1.03
CA ALA A 22 8.15 -9.70 2.23
C ALA A 22 7.29 -8.45 2.02
N LEU A 23 7.86 -7.38 1.45
CA LEU A 23 7.14 -6.16 1.09
C LEU A 23 6.01 -6.43 0.09
N ARG A 24 6.27 -7.24 -0.96
CA ARG A 24 5.24 -7.61 -1.95
C ARG A 24 4.06 -8.32 -1.29
N ARG A 25 4.33 -9.33 -0.46
CA ARG A 25 3.28 -10.07 0.27
C ARG A 25 2.50 -9.16 1.21
N ALA A 26 3.19 -8.25 1.89
CA ALA A 26 2.57 -7.27 2.75
C ALA A 26 1.59 -6.37 1.97
N ILE A 27 2.04 -5.77 0.87
CA ILE A 27 1.18 -4.93 0.02
C ILE A 27 -0.01 -5.75 -0.52
N GLU A 28 0.22 -6.99 -0.96
CA GLU A 28 -0.86 -7.87 -1.45
C GLU A 28 -1.91 -8.18 -0.38
N SER A 29 -1.53 -8.25 0.90
CA SER A 29 -2.47 -8.46 2.01
C SER A 29 -3.48 -7.33 2.18
N LEU A 30 -3.22 -6.14 1.64
CA LEU A 30 -4.20 -5.05 1.63
C LEU A 30 -5.44 -5.43 0.80
N LYS A 31 -5.35 -6.40 -0.12
CA LYS A 31 -6.52 -6.94 -0.84
C LYS A 31 -7.47 -7.74 0.06
N THR A 32 -7.07 -8.13 1.26
CA THR A 32 -7.96 -8.83 2.20
C THR A 32 -8.29 -7.94 3.39
N ASN A 33 -7.34 -7.12 3.83
CA ASN A 33 -7.54 -6.12 4.87
C ASN A 33 -7.02 -4.75 4.41
N PRO A 34 -7.86 -3.93 3.75
CA PRO A 34 -7.42 -2.64 3.21
C PRO A 34 -7.02 -1.62 4.29
N VAL A 35 -7.59 -1.73 5.49
CA VAL A 35 -7.29 -0.83 6.62
C VAL A 35 -6.95 -1.68 7.85
N PRO A 36 -5.73 -2.23 7.92
CA PRO A 36 -5.28 -2.94 9.11
C PRO A 36 -5.26 -2.05 10.34
N ASP A 37 -5.48 -2.62 11.53
CA ASP A 37 -5.55 -1.87 12.80
C ASP A 37 -4.29 -1.07 13.12
N TRP A 38 -3.15 -1.46 12.57
CA TRP A 38 -1.84 -0.79 12.74
C TRP A 38 -1.52 0.22 11.63
N ALA A 39 -2.39 0.39 10.64
CA ALA A 39 -2.21 1.43 9.62
C ALA A 39 -2.55 2.79 10.21
N VAL A 40 -1.65 3.76 10.04
CA VAL A 40 -1.80 5.10 10.59
C VAL A 40 -2.53 5.97 9.57
N PRO A 41 -3.71 6.54 9.88
CA PRO A 41 -4.41 7.43 8.96
C PRO A 41 -3.65 8.75 8.80
N LEU A 42 -3.64 9.29 7.58
CA LEU A 42 -3.08 10.60 7.28
C LEU A 42 -4.17 11.68 7.39
N PRO A 43 -4.12 12.58 8.40
CA PRO A 43 -5.20 13.52 8.66
C PRO A 43 -5.43 14.51 7.52
N ASP A 44 -4.38 14.87 6.78
CA ASP A 44 -4.45 15.82 5.68
C ASP A 44 -5.01 15.21 4.37
N ARG A 45 -5.23 13.89 4.33
CA ARG A 45 -5.69 13.14 3.15
C ARG A 45 -6.67 12.04 3.53
N PRO A 46 -7.99 12.32 3.52
CA PRO A 46 -9.01 11.33 3.82
C PRO A 46 -8.85 10.07 2.95
N GLY A 47 -8.87 8.90 3.60
CA GLY A 47 -8.68 7.61 2.94
C GLY A 47 -7.22 7.23 2.66
N ALA A 48 -6.25 8.05 3.06
CA ALA A 48 -4.83 7.72 2.97
C ALA A 48 -4.27 7.22 4.31
N TYR A 49 -3.36 6.26 4.22
CA TYR A 49 -2.76 5.58 5.36
C TYR A 49 -1.26 5.38 5.15
N GLU A 50 -0.53 5.28 6.25
CA GLU A 50 0.86 4.84 6.29
C GLU A 50 1.00 3.54 7.09
N TRP A 51 1.89 2.68 6.61
CA TRP A 51 2.16 1.39 7.23
C TRP A 51 3.65 1.07 7.17
N LEU A 52 4.27 0.86 8.34
CA LEU A 52 5.63 0.35 8.44
C LEU A 52 5.61 -1.19 8.35
N VAL A 53 6.21 -1.73 7.28
CA VAL A 53 6.30 -3.18 7.06
C VAL A 53 7.58 -3.56 6.34
N ALA A 54 8.20 -4.65 6.79
CA ALA A 54 9.42 -5.21 6.18
C ALA A 54 10.57 -4.18 6.01
N GLY A 55 10.65 -3.18 6.91
CA GLY A 55 11.64 -2.11 6.82
C GLY A 55 11.29 -0.98 5.85
N TYR A 56 10.03 -0.90 5.41
CA TYR A 56 9.55 0.15 4.51
C TYR A 56 8.32 0.86 5.07
N TRP A 57 8.27 2.17 4.94
CA TRP A 57 7.07 2.97 5.03
C TRP A 57 6.30 2.88 3.71
N VAL A 58 5.10 2.30 3.76
CA VAL A 58 4.17 2.19 2.65
C VAL A 58 3.06 3.21 2.85
N MET A 59 2.95 4.17 1.93
CA MET A 59 1.83 5.10 1.86
C MET A 59 0.85 4.59 0.81
N TYR A 60 -0.41 4.46 1.17
CA TYR A 60 -1.45 3.98 0.27
C TYR A 60 -2.79 4.66 0.54
N GLU A 61 -3.66 4.65 -0.48
CA GLU A 61 -5.00 5.22 -0.42
C GLU A 61 -6.03 4.13 -0.65
N VAL A 62 -7.15 4.21 0.07
CA VAL A 62 -8.29 3.31 -0.04
C VAL A 62 -9.50 4.12 -0.48
N ASP A 63 -9.98 3.83 -1.68
CA ASP A 63 -11.20 4.41 -2.24
C ASP A 63 -12.32 3.35 -2.23
N GLN A 64 -13.37 3.66 -1.48
CA GLN A 64 -14.59 2.86 -1.34
C GLN A 64 -15.84 3.65 -1.73
N SER A 65 -15.68 4.71 -2.53
CA SER A 65 -16.80 5.54 -3.00
C SER A 65 -17.83 4.75 -3.82
N ASN A 66 -17.41 3.66 -4.46
CA ASN A 66 -18.28 2.71 -5.14
C ASN A 66 -18.56 1.50 -4.21
N PRO A 67 -19.82 1.23 -3.81
CA PRO A 67 -20.17 0.08 -2.97
C PRO A 67 -19.79 -1.29 -3.57
N SER A 68 -19.65 -1.37 -4.89
CA SER A 68 -19.28 -2.60 -5.61
C SER A 68 -17.77 -2.76 -5.80
N GLU A 69 -16.97 -1.73 -5.48
CA GLU A 69 -15.53 -1.74 -5.77
C GLU A 69 -14.71 -1.00 -4.72
N THR A 70 -13.77 -1.72 -4.10
CA THR A 70 -12.66 -1.12 -3.35
C THR A 70 -11.43 -0.99 -4.23
N VAL A 71 -10.87 0.22 -4.30
CA VAL A 71 -9.64 0.53 -5.02
C VAL A 71 -8.54 0.90 -4.02
N ILE A 72 -7.42 0.21 -4.09
CA ILE A 72 -6.23 0.48 -3.29
C ILE A 72 -5.16 1.07 -4.20
N ARG A 73 -4.60 2.23 -3.84
CA ARG A 73 -3.51 2.87 -4.58
C ARG A 73 -2.27 2.94 -3.70
N VAL A 74 -1.25 2.18 -4.04
CA VAL A 74 0.06 2.28 -3.37
C VAL A 74 0.84 3.40 -4.02
N VAL A 75 0.93 4.52 -3.30
CA VAL A 75 1.40 5.79 -3.84
C VAL A 75 2.90 6.00 -3.58
N ASN A 76 3.41 5.55 -2.43
CA ASN A 76 4.81 5.68 -2.08
C ASN A 76 5.30 4.50 -1.23
N VAL A 77 6.57 4.13 -1.40
CA VAL A 77 7.28 3.17 -0.57
C VAL A 77 8.68 3.72 -0.31
N LYS A 78 9.06 3.87 0.96
CA LYS A 78 10.37 4.40 1.39
C LYS A 78 11.00 3.45 2.39
N ALA A 79 12.32 3.22 2.29
CA ALA A 79 13.05 2.49 3.33
C ALA A 79 13.01 3.27 4.65
N ASN A 80 12.89 2.56 5.77
CA ASN A 80 13.00 3.07 7.14
C ASN A 80 14.43 3.00 7.66
#